data_AF-A0A7J4EQY9-F1
#
_entry.id   AF-A0A7J4EQY9-F1
#
_cell.length_a   1.000
_cell.length_b   1.000
_cell.length_c   1.000
_cell.angle_alpha   90.00
_cell.angle_beta   90.00
_cell.angle_gamma   90.00
#
_symmetry.space_group_name_H-M   'P 1'
#
loop_
_entity.id
_entity.type
_entity.pdbx_description
1 polymer ?
#
loop_
_entity_poly.entity_id
_entity_poly.type
_entity_poly.pdbx_seq_one_letter_code
_entity_poly.pdbx_strand_id
1 'polypeptide(L)'
;SIDQVIVSNGAKQSLFNLFQATIDPGDEVIIPAPYWVTYPELVKYCGGTPVVIETNDDTSFKITPKQLENAITKKTKMLIITSPSNPTGAVYTKEELKAIADVLKGTDILVASDEMYEKLVFDDTKFVASASIGDDMFNRTITINGLSKSVAMTGWRFGYCACSDKGLIKAMKKLQSQSTSNINSITQMAAIKGLDGSADADIEMMRQIYEKRCKEATELFNVR
;
A
#
# COMPACT_ATOMS: atom_id res chain seq x y z
N SER A 1 -8.97 -16.21 4.22
CA SER A 1 -10.42 -16.52 4.16
C SER A 1 -11.17 -15.38 3.50
N ILE A 2 -12.33 -15.61 2.87
CA ILE A 2 -13.08 -14.58 2.11
C ILE A 2 -13.55 -13.42 3.03
N ASP A 3 -13.83 -13.72 4.29
CA ASP A 3 -14.24 -12.73 5.30
C ASP A 3 -13.12 -11.77 5.72
N GLN A 4 -11.88 -12.00 5.27
CA GLN A 4 -10.71 -11.14 5.49
C GLN A 4 -10.48 -10.13 4.37
N VAL A 5 -11.39 -10.07 3.38
CA VAL A 5 -11.26 -9.20 2.20
C VAL A 5 -12.48 -8.29 2.06
N ILE A 6 -12.23 -7.05 1.62
CA ILE A 6 -13.24 -6.10 1.16
C ILE A 6 -12.82 -5.49 -0.18
N VAL A 7 -13.76 -5.43 -1.13
CA VAL A 7 -13.58 -4.73 -2.41
C VAL A 7 -14.22 -3.34 -2.35
N SER A 8 -13.56 -2.35 -2.94
CA SER A 8 -13.93 -0.92 -2.91
C SER A 8 -13.71 -0.26 -4.28
N ASN A 9 -14.23 0.95 -4.48
CA ASN A 9 -14.13 1.74 -5.71
C ASN A 9 -12.70 2.28 -5.92
N GLY A 10 -11.78 1.35 -6.13
CA GLY A 10 -10.35 1.56 -6.25
C GLY A 10 -9.60 1.67 -4.92
N ALA A 11 -8.27 1.56 -5.03
CA ALA A 11 -7.26 1.69 -3.99
C ALA A 11 -7.57 2.76 -2.92
N LYS A 12 -7.89 3.95 -3.43
CA LYS A 12 -8.17 5.14 -2.63
C LYS A 12 -9.35 4.98 -1.69
N GLN A 13 -10.43 4.31 -2.10
CA GLN A 13 -11.56 4.06 -1.20
C GLN A 13 -11.20 3.01 -0.14
N SER A 14 -10.40 1.99 -0.49
CA SER A 14 -9.92 1.03 0.50
C SER A 14 -9.12 1.71 1.61
N LEU A 15 -8.23 2.64 1.26
CA LEU A 15 -7.50 3.48 2.24
C LEU A 15 -8.43 4.40 3.04
N PHE A 16 -9.36 5.08 2.38
CA PHE A 16 -10.35 5.92 3.06
C PHE A 16 -11.14 5.13 4.11
N ASN A 17 -11.64 3.95 3.74
CA ASN A 17 -12.38 3.09 4.66
C ASN A 17 -11.51 2.62 5.82
N LEU A 18 -10.24 2.28 5.56
CA LEU A 18 -9.29 1.86 6.59
C LEU A 18 -9.07 2.99 7.59
N PHE A 19 -8.72 4.18 7.10
CA PHE A 19 -8.41 5.33 7.95
C PHE A 19 -9.63 5.75 8.75
N GLN A 20 -10.79 5.82 8.13
CA GLN A 20 -12.02 6.21 8.81
C GLN A 20 -12.50 5.17 9.84
N ALA A 21 -12.12 3.89 9.68
CA ALA A 21 -12.45 2.82 10.62
C ALA A 21 -11.43 2.66 11.75
N THR A 22 -10.26 3.30 11.67
CA THR A 22 -9.14 3.05 12.60
C THR A 22 -8.56 4.29 13.25
N ILE A 23 -8.64 5.47 12.64
CA ILE A 23 -8.03 6.70 13.13
C ILE A 23 -9.05 7.47 13.97
N ASP A 24 -8.66 7.78 15.20
CA ASP A 24 -9.38 8.71 16.08
C ASP A 24 -8.66 10.06 16.16
N PRO A 25 -9.35 11.14 16.57
CA PRO A 25 -8.73 12.44 16.78
C PRO A 25 -7.53 12.39 17.73
N GLY A 26 -6.37 12.84 17.24
CA GLY A 26 -5.12 12.84 18.00
C GLY A 26 -4.23 11.61 17.79
N ASP A 27 -4.67 10.60 17.06
CA ASP A 27 -3.81 9.50 16.59
C ASP A 27 -2.76 10.02 15.59
N GLU A 28 -1.57 9.44 15.63
CA GLU A 28 -0.46 9.75 14.73
C GLU A 28 -0.29 8.64 13.69
N VAL A 29 -0.12 9.03 12.42
CA VAL A 29 0.16 8.10 11.32
C VAL A 29 1.51 8.43 10.70
N ILE A 30 2.44 7.49 10.77
CA ILE A 30 3.79 7.65 10.22
C ILE A 30 3.76 7.46 8.71
N ILE A 31 4.31 8.42 7.97
CA ILE A 31 4.35 8.45 6.50
C ILE A 31 5.77 8.74 6.02
N PRO A 32 6.46 7.76 5.40
CA PRO A 32 7.71 8.00 4.67
C PRO A 32 7.53 9.01 3.53
N ALA A 33 8.32 10.08 3.49
CA ALA A 33 8.40 10.99 2.34
C ALA A 33 9.60 10.62 1.46
N PRO A 34 9.51 10.72 0.12
CA PRO A 34 8.38 11.26 -0.64
C PRO A 34 7.19 10.29 -0.69
N TYR A 35 5.97 10.80 -0.56
CA TYR A 35 4.75 10.00 -0.47
C TYR A 35 3.73 10.32 -1.56
N TRP A 36 2.78 9.40 -1.76
CA TRP A 36 1.57 9.71 -2.52
C TRP A 36 0.70 10.73 -1.77
N VAL A 37 0.42 11.84 -2.43
CA VAL A 37 -0.26 13.04 -1.89
C VAL A 37 -1.56 12.78 -1.14
N THR A 38 -2.21 11.64 -1.38
CA THR A 38 -3.48 11.31 -0.73
C THR A 38 -3.29 10.90 0.73
N TYR A 39 -2.17 10.27 1.11
CA TYR A 39 -2.02 9.72 2.48
C TYR A 39 -2.20 10.77 3.59
N PRO A 40 -1.43 11.88 3.64
CA PRO A 40 -1.58 12.84 4.74
C PRO A 40 -2.94 13.51 4.76
N GLU A 41 -3.58 13.72 3.60
CA GLU A 41 -4.90 14.35 3.53
C GLU A 41 -5.99 13.45 4.07
N LEU A 42 -5.95 12.13 3.82
CA LEU A 42 -6.90 11.20 4.42
C LEU A 42 -6.68 11.06 5.93
N VAL A 43 -5.43 11.07 6.39
CA VAL A 43 -5.13 11.07 7.84
C VAL A 43 -5.73 12.30 8.51
N LYS A 44 -5.50 13.50 7.95
CA LYS A 44 -6.07 14.76 8.44
C LYS A 44 -7.59 14.77 8.39
N TYR A 45 -8.19 14.23 7.33
CA TYR A 45 -9.64 14.12 7.18
C TYR A 45 -10.27 13.32 8.33
N CYS A 46 -9.60 12.27 8.80
CA CYS A 46 -10.06 11.46 9.93
C CYS A 46 -9.71 12.06 11.31
N GLY A 47 -9.11 13.25 11.38
CA GLY A 47 -8.71 13.91 12.63
C GLY A 47 -7.35 13.45 13.18
N GLY A 48 -6.63 12.60 12.45
CA GLY A 48 -5.28 12.17 12.80
C GLY A 48 -4.21 13.18 12.40
N THR A 49 -3.00 12.97 12.92
CA THR A 49 -1.81 13.79 12.64
C THR A 49 -0.82 12.99 11.79
N PRO A 50 -0.52 13.43 10.55
CA PRO A 50 0.57 12.86 9.77
C PRO A 50 1.92 13.14 10.43
N VAL A 51 2.68 12.10 10.74
CA VAL A 51 4.07 12.18 11.20
C VAL A 51 4.96 11.80 10.02
N VAL A 52 5.48 12.81 9.32
CA VAL A 52 6.29 12.60 8.12
C VAL A 52 7.73 12.29 8.50
N ILE A 53 8.30 11.22 7.92
CA ILE A 53 9.73 10.92 8.00
C ILE A 53 10.34 11.22 6.63
N GLU A 54 11.15 12.28 6.57
CA GLU A 54 11.91 12.63 5.36
C GLU A 54 12.99 11.60 5.08
N THR A 55 13.09 11.18 3.82
CA THR A 55 14.14 10.28 3.31
C THR A 55 14.88 10.94 2.15
N ASN A 56 16.00 10.35 1.75
CA ASN A 56 16.85 10.85 0.69
C ASN A 56 17.32 9.71 -0.22
N ASP A 57 18.11 10.05 -1.23
CA ASP A 57 18.68 9.11 -2.18
C ASP A 57 19.70 8.13 -1.56
N ASP A 58 20.38 8.50 -0.46
CA ASP A 58 21.31 7.61 0.26
C ASP A 58 20.64 6.30 0.70
N THR A 59 19.36 6.35 1.08
CA THR A 59 18.55 5.18 1.46
C THR A 59 17.58 4.74 0.36
N SER A 60 17.78 5.23 -0.88
CA SER A 60 16.85 5.02 -2.00
C SER A 60 15.41 5.43 -1.65
N PHE A 61 15.28 6.50 -0.87
CA PHE A 61 14.03 7.06 -0.37
C PHE A 61 13.19 6.11 0.51
N LYS A 62 13.85 5.21 1.24
CA LYS A 62 13.23 4.29 2.21
C LYS A 62 13.59 4.69 3.63
N ILE A 63 12.68 4.49 4.56
CA ILE A 63 12.98 4.74 5.98
C ILE A 63 13.85 3.63 6.54
N THR A 64 14.72 4.00 7.48
CA THR A 64 15.50 3.05 8.26
C THR A 64 14.76 2.63 9.54
N PRO A 65 15.09 1.48 10.13
CA PRO A 65 14.56 1.06 11.44
C PRO A 65 14.79 2.12 12.52
N LYS A 66 15.95 2.80 12.50
CA LYS A 66 16.27 3.83 13.50
C LYS A 66 15.39 5.08 13.34
N GLN A 67 15.11 5.50 12.11
CA GLN A 67 14.17 6.60 11.86
C GLN A 67 12.76 6.25 12.33
N LEU A 68 12.31 5.01 12.08
CA LEU A 68 11.02 4.53 12.58
C LEU A 68 10.96 4.55 14.11
N GLU A 69 11.94 3.96 14.78
CA GLU A 69 12.02 3.91 16.24
C GLU A 69 11.94 5.32 16.86
N ASN A 70 12.67 6.28 16.29
CA ASN A 70 12.67 7.67 16.76
C ASN A 70 11.34 8.41 16.54
N ALA A 71 10.56 8.00 15.55
CA ALA A 71 9.29 8.64 15.21
C ALA A 71 8.09 8.07 15.98
N ILE A 72 8.23 6.88 16.56
CA ILE A 72 7.15 6.24 17.33
C ILE A 72 6.91 6.98 18.64
N THR A 73 5.64 7.28 18.90
CA THR A 73 5.14 7.84 20.15
C THR A 73 4.01 6.98 20.71
N LYS A 74 3.50 7.34 21.90
CA LYS A 74 2.31 6.69 22.47
C LYS A 74 1.03 6.91 21.67
N LYS A 75 1.03 7.86 20.73
CA LYS A 75 -0.09 8.18 19.85
C LYS A 75 0.03 7.52 18.48
N THR A 76 1.17 6.90 18.17
CA THR A 76 1.37 6.25 16.87
C THR A 76 0.38 5.11 16.71
N LYS A 77 -0.52 5.27 15.74
CA LYS A 77 -1.57 4.30 15.42
C LYS A 77 -1.18 3.41 14.24
N MET A 78 -0.49 3.99 13.26
CA MET A 78 -0.27 3.33 11.98
C MET A 78 1.03 3.77 11.33
N LEU A 79 1.69 2.84 10.65
CA LEU A 79 2.76 3.07 9.69
C LEU A 79 2.24 2.80 8.27
N ILE A 80 2.49 3.71 7.33
CA ILE A 80 2.26 3.45 5.91
C ILE A 80 3.56 2.92 5.28
N ILE A 81 3.46 1.80 4.57
CA ILE A 81 4.52 1.26 3.72
C ILE A 81 3.99 1.21 2.29
N THR A 82 4.70 1.84 1.35
CA THR A 82 4.37 1.77 -0.08
C THR A 82 5.54 1.12 -0.80
N SER A 83 5.32 -0.06 -1.37
CA SER A 83 6.36 -0.84 -2.05
C SER A 83 5.75 -1.65 -3.19
N PRO A 84 6.12 -1.41 -4.46
CA PRO A 84 6.92 -0.30 -4.97
C PRO A 84 6.30 1.08 -4.70
N SER A 85 7.13 2.08 -4.44
CA SER A 85 6.69 3.41 -4.05
C SER A 85 6.26 4.29 -5.24
N ASN A 86 5.20 5.08 -5.02
CA ASN A 86 4.93 6.29 -5.79
C ASN A 86 5.20 7.49 -4.86
N PRO A 87 6.17 8.37 -5.17
CA PRO A 87 6.69 8.65 -6.52
C PRO A 87 8.05 8.03 -6.87
N THR A 88 8.73 7.35 -5.95
CA THR A 88 10.18 7.07 -6.11
C THR A 88 10.50 5.81 -6.89
N GLY A 89 9.55 4.89 -7.06
CA GLY A 89 9.79 3.56 -7.61
C GLY A 89 10.55 2.62 -6.66
N ALA A 90 10.93 3.07 -5.46
CA ALA A 90 11.69 2.28 -4.51
C ALA A 90 10.94 1.03 -4.07
N VAL A 91 11.66 -0.09 -3.94
CA VAL A 91 11.13 -1.37 -3.47
C VAL A 91 11.87 -1.76 -2.20
N TYR A 92 11.11 -2.08 -1.15
CA TYR A 92 11.67 -2.62 0.08
C TYR A 92 12.04 -4.09 -0.12
N THR A 93 13.26 -4.46 0.30
CA THR A 93 13.68 -5.86 0.33
C THR A 93 13.06 -6.60 1.51
N LYS A 94 13.17 -7.93 1.50
CA LYS A 94 12.71 -8.76 2.60
C LYS A 94 13.44 -8.41 3.91
N GLU A 95 14.73 -8.16 3.84
CA GLU A 95 15.59 -7.84 4.98
C GLU A 95 15.22 -6.48 5.59
N GLU A 96 14.92 -5.49 4.74
CA GLU A 96 14.46 -4.17 5.18
C GLU A 96 13.08 -4.25 5.83
N LEU A 97 12.12 -4.94 5.22
CA LEU A 97 10.79 -5.15 5.82
C LEU A 97 10.87 -5.93 7.14
N LYS A 98 11.80 -6.89 7.25
CA LYS A 98 12.05 -7.60 8.50
C LYS A 98 12.60 -6.67 9.58
N ALA A 99 13.55 -5.81 9.24
CA ALA A 99 14.11 -4.86 10.19
C ALA A 99 13.07 -3.83 10.65
N ILE A 100 12.15 -3.41 9.77
CA ILE A 100 10.99 -2.59 10.13
C ILE A 100 10.03 -3.38 11.04
N ALA A 101 9.70 -4.62 10.70
CA ALA A 101 8.85 -5.47 11.53
C ALA A 101 9.43 -5.68 12.94
N ASP A 102 10.76 -5.82 13.06
CA ASP A 102 11.44 -5.97 14.34
C ASP A 102 11.25 -4.75 15.26
N VAL A 103 11.18 -3.52 14.71
CA VAL A 103 10.88 -2.30 15.47
C VAL A 103 9.43 -2.27 15.96
N LEU A 104 8.49 -2.86 15.21
CA LEU A 104 7.07 -2.85 15.54
C LEU A 104 6.67 -3.92 16.57
N LYS A 105 7.54 -4.89 16.87
CA LYS A 105 7.27 -5.97 17.82
C LYS A 105 6.88 -5.42 19.19
N GLY A 106 5.81 -5.98 19.76
CA GLY A 106 5.30 -5.56 21.06
C GLY A 106 4.53 -4.23 21.06
N THR A 107 4.32 -3.63 19.89
CA THR A 107 3.43 -2.46 19.70
C THR A 107 2.09 -2.87 19.10
N ASP A 108 1.07 -2.03 19.28
CA ASP A 108 -0.24 -2.15 18.62
C ASP A 108 -0.32 -1.35 17.31
N ILE A 109 0.82 -0.92 16.76
CA ILE A 109 0.89 -0.11 15.54
C ILE A 109 0.50 -0.97 14.34
N LEU A 110 -0.53 -0.52 13.61
CA LEU A 110 -0.99 -1.13 12.37
C LEU A 110 -0.05 -0.79 11.20
N VAL A 111 0.01 -1.65 10.18
CA VAL A 111 0.75 -1.38 8.94
C VAL A 111 -0.22 -1.30 7.78
N ALA A 112 -0.37 -0.12 7.18
CA ALA A 112 -1.05 0.02 5.89
C ALA A 112 -0.03 -0.22 4.76
N SER A 113 -0.06 -1.42 4.19
CA SER A 113 0.85 -1.84 3.10
C SER A 113 0.18 -1.58 1.75
N ASP A 114 0.52 -0.47 1.10
CA ASP A 114 0.07 -0.14 -0.25
C ASP A 114 0.96 -0.81 -1.29
N GLU A 115 0.42 -1.87 -1.89
CA GLU A 115 1.11 -2.79 -2.79
C GLU A 115 0.58 -2.65 -4.23
N MET A 116 -0.05 -1.50 -4.56
CA MET A 116 -0.68 -1.21 -5.85
C MET A 116 0.23 -1.45 -7.08
N TYR A 117 1.55 -1.36 -6.89
CA TYR A 117 2.56 -1.49 -7.94
C TYR A 117 3.29 -2.85 -7.91
N GLU A 118 2.83 -3.86 -7.16
CA GLU A 118 3.55 -5.15 -6.96
C GLU A 118 3.99 -5.85 -8.26
N LYS A 119 3.27 -5.66 -9.37
CA LYS A 119 3.58 -6.25 -10.68
C LYS A 119 4.55 -5.42 -11.52
N LEU A 120 4.82 -4.18 -11.14
CA LEU A 120 5.70 -3.24 -11.86
C LEU A 120 7.06 -3.16 -11.16
N VAL A 121 7.74 -4.31 -11.07
CA VAL A 121 9.12 -4.45 -10.61
C VAL A 121 10.05 -4.73 -11.79
N PHE A 122 11.27 -4.21 -11.74
CA PHE A 122 12.23 -4.24 -12.84
C PHE A 122 13.54 -4.93 -12.44
N ASP A 123 14.31 -5.35 -13.44
CA ASP A 123 15.56 -6.09 -13.27
C ASP A 123 15.36 -7.32 -12.36
N ASP A 124 16.33 -7.61 -11.49
CA ASP A 124 16.27 -8.73 -10.53
C ASP A 124 15.48 -8.38 -9.25
N THR A 125 14.81 -7.24 -9.21
CA THR A 125 14.06 -6.80 -8.03
C THR A 125 12.85 -7.69 -7.81
N LYS A 126 12.73 -8.22 -6.58
CA LYS A 126 11.59 -9.04 -6.17
C LYS A 126 10.69 -8.27 -5.23
N PHE A 127 9.41 -8.21 -5.56
CA PHE A 127 8.38 -7.75 -4.65
C PHE A 127 8.24 -8.70 -3.46
N VAL A 128 8.04 -8.14 -2.27
CA VAL A 128 7.77 -8.87 -1.03
C VAL A 128 6.56 -8.21 -0.35
N ALA A 129 5.48 -8.96 -0.19
CA ALA A 129 4.31 -8.49 0.54
C ALA A 129 4.67 -8.32 2.03
N SER A 130 4.32 -7.19 2.63
CA SER A 130 4.68 -6.89 4.03
C SER A 130 4.11 -7.93 5.00
N ALA A 131 2.90 -8.41 4.75
CA ALA A 131 2.25 -9.45 5.55
C ALA A 131 2.96 -10.82 5.50
N SER A 132 3.90 -11.04 4.57
CA SER A 132 4.63 -12.32 4.43
C SER A 132 5.85 -12.47 5.33
N ILE A 133 6.23 -11.42 6.05
CA ILE A 133 7.49 -11.36 6.82
C ILE A 133 7.47 -12.26 8.07
N GLY A 134 6.30 -12.47 8.67
CA GLY A 134 6.10 -13.35 9.83
C GLY A 134 4.76 -13.11 10.49
N ASP A 135 4.39 -13.94 11.47
CA ASP A 135 3.06 -13.93 12.09
C ASP A 135 2.68 -12.59 12.72
N ASP A 136 3.62 -11.93 13.41
CA ASP A 136 3.38 -10.61 14.01
C ASP A 136 3.06 -9.57 12.91
N MET A 137 3.88 -9.52 11.85
CA MET A 137 3.67 -8.59 10.74
C MET A 137 2.38 -8.90 9.98
N PHE A 138 2.08 -10.19 9.75
CA PHE A 138 0.84 -10.64 9.14
C PHE A 138 -0.38 -10.15 9.93
N ASN A 139 -0.32 -10.21 11.25
CA ASN A 139 -1.46 -9.86 12.10
C ASN A 139 -1.72 -8.35 12.20
N ARG A 140 -0.70 -7.50 12.05
CA ARG A 140 -0.85 -6.03 12.06
C ARG A 140 -0.99 -5.40 10.67
N THR A 141 -0.76 -6.16 9.60
CA THR A 141 -0.76 -5.63 8.24
C THR A 141 -2.16 -5.63 7.63
N ILE A 142 -2.50 -4.47 7.09
CA ILE A 142 -3.60 -4.26 6.18
C ILE A 142 -3.01 -4.06 4.79
N THR A 143 -3.14 -5.07 3.93
CA THR A 143 -2.72 -4.99 2.52
C THR A 143 -3.76 -4.22 1.72
N ILE A 144 -3.30 -3.25 0.93
CA ILE A 144 -4.09 -2.45 0.01
C ILE A 144 -3.57 -2.68 -1.40
N ASN A 145 -4.45 -3.07 -2.32
CA ASN A 145 -4.05 -3.34 -3.71
C ASN A 145 -5.24 -3.18 -4.68
N GLY A 146 -5.01 -3.32 -5.98
CA GLY A 146 -6.04 -3.21 -7.00
C GLY A 146 -5.50 -3.41 -8.41
N LEU A 147 -6.35 -3.17 -9.41
CA LEU A 147 -6.04 -3.47 -10.83
C LEU A 147 -5.73 -2.22 -11.65
N SER A 148 -5.69 -1.05 -11.00
CA SER A 148 -5.51 0.22 -11.70
C SER A 148 -4.16 0.31 -12.42
N LYS A 149 -3.11 -0.33 -11.89
CA LYS A 149 -1.73 -0.16 -12.38
C LYS A 149 -1.20 -1.42 -13.07
N SER A 150 -1.43 -2.60 -12.49
CA SER A 150 -1.05 -3.87 -13.09
C SER A 150 -1.81 -4.16 -14.38
N VAL A 151 -3.13 -3.89 -14.43
CA VAL A 151 -4.02 -4.28 -15.55
C VAL A 151 -4.57 -3.06 -16.32
N ALA A 152 -3.97 -1.88 -16.14
CA ALA A 152 -4.43 -0.63 -16.77
C ALA A 152 -5.91 -0.27 -16.52
N MET A 153 -6.52 -0.77 -15.44
CA MET A 153 -7.95 -0.58 -15.15
C MET A 153 -8.25 0.69 -14.31
N THR A 154 -7.55 1.80 -14.56
CA THR A 154 -7.66 3.03 -13.75
C THR A 154 -9.10 3.57 -13.66
N GLY A 155 -9.80 3.65 -14.80
CA GLY A 155 -11.18 4.16 -14.89
C GLY A 155 -12.25 3.19 -14.37
N TRP A 156 -11.92 1.92 -14.19
CA TRP A 156 -12.87 0.89 -13.75
C TRP A 156 -13.13 0.93 -12.25
N ARG A 157 -12.20 1.50 -11.48
CA ARG A 157 -12.36 1.67 -10.02
C ARG A 157 -12.47 0.34 -9.27
N PHE A 158 -11.56 -0.59 -9.56
CA PHE A 158 -11.38 -1.79 -8.72
C PHE A 158 -10.20 -1.62 -7.76
N GLY A 159 -10.45 -1.88 -6.48
CA GLY A 159 -9.43 -1.99 -5.43
C GLY A 159 -9.94 -2.87 -4.30
N TYR A 160 -9.03 -3.35 -3.48
CA TYR A 160 -9.37 -4.16 -2.33
C TYR A 160 -8.42 -3.92 -1.17
N CYS A 161 -8.88 -4.35 -0.02
CA CYS A 161 -8.09 -4.44 1.20
C CYS A 161 -8.23 -5.86 1.78
N ALA A 162 -7.14 -6.39 2.32
CA ALA A 162 -7.10 -7.67 3.01
C ALA A 162 -6.30 -7.56 4.32
N CYS A 163 -6.82 -8.12 5.42
CA CYS A 163 -6.09 -8.19 6.70
C CYS A 163 -6.58 -9.36 7.56
N SER A 164 -5.77 -9.77 8.54
CA SER A 164 -6.11 -10.88 9.44
C SER A 164 -7.36 -10.57 10.30
N ASP A 165 -7.53 -9.31 10.69
CA ASP A 165 -8.61 -8.81 11.56
C ASP A 165 -9.95 -8.72 10.81
N LYS A 166 -10.80 -9.72 11.06
CA LYS A 166 -12.16 -9.81 10.52
C LYS A 166 -13.10 -8.75 11.10
N GLY A 167 -12.84 -8.29 12.33
CA GLY A 167 -13.60 -7.22 12.98
C GLY A 167 -13.42 -5.90 12.24
N LEU A 168 -12.18 -5.56 11.90
CA LEU A 168 -11.85 -4.40 11.08
C LEU A 168 -12.49 -4.49 9.68
N ILE A 169 -12.37 -5.62 8.98
CA ILE A 169 -13.02 -5.81 7.66
C ILE A 169 -14.53 -5.63 7.76
N LYS A 170 -15.17 -6.13 8.82
CA LYS A 170 -16.61 -5.94 9.06
C LYS A 170 -16.96 -4.47 9.30
N ALA A 171 -16.15 -3.75 10.07
CA ALA A 171 -16.32 -2.31 10.30
C ALA A 171 -16.22 -1.51 8.97
N MET A 172 -15.20 -1.81 8.16
CA MET A 172 -15.03 -1.21 6.82
C MET A 172 -16.21 -1.52 5.89
N LYS A 173 -16.73 -2.76 5.91
CA LYS A 173 -17.94 -3.13 5.13
C LYS A 173 -19.17 -2.35 5.59
N LYS A 174 -19.34 -2.14 6.90
CA LYS A 174 -20.44 -1.34 7.46
C LYS A 174 -20.32 0.14 7.07
N LEU A 175 -19.11 0.70 7.09
CA LEU A 175 -18.86 2.05 6.60
C LEU A 175 -19.14 2.16 5.09
N GLN A 176 -18.67 1.20 4.31
CA GLN A 176 -18.88 1.21 2.86
C GLN A 176 -20.36 1.10 2.47
N SER A 177 -21.16 0.34 3.22
CA SER A 177 -22.60 0.23 2.96
C SER A 177 -23.36 1.55 3.13
N GLN A 178 -22.87 2.45 4.00
CA GLN A 178 -23.45 3.77 4.23
C GLN A 178 -22.86 4.86 3.32
N SER A 179 -21.85 4.55 2.50
CA SER A 179 -21.18 5.52 1.61
C SER A 179 -21.39 5.22 0.14
N THR A 180 -21.10 3.98 -0.31
CA THR A 180 -21.17 3.62 -1.73
C THR A 180 -21.89 2.31 -2.01
N SER A 181 -22.39 1.59 -1.00
CA SER A 181 -22.90 0.23 -1.16
C SER A 181 -21.85 -0.73 -1.76
N ASN A 182 -22.21 -1.57 -2.73
CA ASN A 182 -21.27 -2.38 -3.49
C ASN A 182 -20.55 -1.58 -4.57
N ILE A 183 -19.43 -2.11 -5.06
CA ILE A 183 -18.75 -1.55 -6.23
C ILE A 183 -19.50 -1.96 -7.51
N ASN A 184 -19.25 -1.25 -8.62
CA ASN A 184 -19.86 -1.53 -9.91
C ASN A 184 -19.75 -3.02 -10.30
N SER A 185 -20.88 -3.66 -10.66
CA SER A 185 -20.94 -5.10 -10.94
C SER A 185 -20.17 -5.50 -12.21
N ILE A 186 -20.19 -4.66 -13.25
CA ILE A 186 -19.40 -4.87 -14.48
C ILE A 186 -17.90 -4.89 -14.14
N THR A 187 -17.47 -3.97 -13.27
CA THR A 187 -16.09 -3.90 -12.76
C THR A 187 -15.70 -5.15 -11.99
N GLN A 188 -16.60 -5.70 -11.17
CA GLN A 188 -16.34 -6.97 -10.46
C GLN A 188 -16.10 -8.11 -11.44
N MET A 189 -16.93 -8.23 -12.49
CA MET A 189 -16.77 -9.27 -13.50
C MET A 189 -15.47 -9.10 -14.30
N ALA A 190 -15.12 -7.86 -14.67
CA ALA A 190 -13.85 -7.57 -15.34
C ALA A 190 -12.64 -7.86 -14.43
N ALA A 191 -12.74 -7.56 -13.14
CA ALA A 191 -11.66 -7.79 -12.18
C ALA A 191 -11.32 -9.27 -12.01
N ILE A 192 -12.28 -10.18 -12.16
CA ILE A 192 -12.01 -11.63 -12.16
C ILE A 192 -10.99 -11.98 -13.24
N LYS A 193 -11.13 -11.41 -14.45
CA LYS A 193 -10.17 -11.65 -15.56
C LYS A 193 -8.80 -11.04 -15.32
N GLY A 194 -8.74 -9.94 -14.56
CA GLY A 194 -7.48 -9.34 -14.12
C GLY A 194 -6.78 -10.11 -12.98
N LEU A 195 -7.47 -11.05 -12.31
CA LEU A 195 -6.98 -11.76 -11.13
C LEU A 195 -6.86 -13.28 -11.31
N ASP A 196 -7.59 -13.88 -12.25
CA ASP A 196 -7.62 -15.33 -12.49
C ASP A 196 -6.46 -15.85 -13.36
N GLY A 197 -5.51 -14.98 -13.70
CA GLY A 197 -4.36 -15.26 -14.56
C GLY A 197 -4.61 -15.02 -16.05
N SER A 198 -5.85 -14.72 -16.47
CA SER A 198 -6.16 -14.48 -17.89
C SER A 198 -5.41 -13.28 -18.48
N ALA A 199 -5.05 -12.30 -17.65
CA ALA A 199 -4.33 -11.09 -18.06
C ALA A 199 -2.80 -11.17 -17.86
N ASP A 200 -2.24 -12.28 -17.36
CA ASP A 200 -0.83 -12.34 -16.95
C ASP A 200 0.15 -12.05 -18.10
N ALA A 201 -0.16 -12.53 -19.31
CA ALA A 201 0.65 -12.25 -20.49
C ALA A 201 0.65 -10.75 -20.85
N ASP A 202 -0.50 -10.09 -20.72
CA ASP A 202 -0.62 -8.64 -20.98
C ASP A 202 0.09 -7.83 -19.90
N ILE A 203 0.00 -8.25 -18.64
CA ILE A 203 0.70 -7.63 -17.50
C ILE A 203 2.21 -7.69 -17.73
N GLU A 204 2.74 -8.87 -18.10
CA GLU A 204 4.17 -9.04 -18.35
C GLU A 204 4.65 -8.22 -19.57
N MET A 205 3.89 -8.21 -20.66
CA MET A 205 4.17 -7.35 -21.81
C MET A 205 4.25 -5.88 -21.39
N MET A 206 3.27 -5.38 -20.61
CA MET A 206 3.28 -4.00 -20.12
C MET A 206 4.48 -3.74 -19.21
N ARG A 207 4.81 -4.65 -18.29
CA ARG A 207 5.96 -4.55 -17.39
C ARG A 207 7.26 -4.37 -18.18
N GLN A 208 7.51 -5.19 -19.20
CA GLN A 208 8.70 -5.11 -20.06
C GLN A 208 8.78 -3.77 -20.81
N ILE A 209 7.64 -3.26 -21.30
CA ILE A 209 7.59 -1.95 -21.95
C ILE A 209 7.92 -0.82 -20.96
N TYR A 210 7.37 -0.87 -19.74
CA TYR A 210 7.68 0.12 -18.71
C TYR A 210 9.15 0.06 -18.26
N GLU A 211 9.72 -1.15 -18.15
CA GLU A 211 11.13 -1.34 -17.83
C GLU A 211 12.03 -0.71 -18.90
N LYS A 212 11.75 -0.95 -20.18
CA LYS A 212 12.50 -0.32 -21.29
C LYS A 212 12.43 1.21 -21.22
N ARG A 213 11.24 1.76 -21.00
CA ARG A 213 11.05 3.22 -20.89
C ARG A 213 11.75 3.80 -19.66
N CYS A 214 11.75 3.07 -18.55
CA CYS A 214 12.47 3.45 -17.33
C CYS A 214 13.97 3.55 -17.63
N LYS A 215 14.57 2.51 -18.23
CA LYS A 215 15.98 2.47 -18.64
C LYS A 215 16.34 3.64 -19.56
N GLU A 216 15.55 3.85 -20.62
CA GLU A 216 15.75 4.95 -21.56
C GLU A 216 15.67 6.32 -20.87
N ALA A 217 14.67 6.55 -20.01
CA ALA A 217 14.54 7.80 -19.27
C ALA A 217 15.73 8.02 -18.32
N THR A 218 16.12 7.00 -17.56
CA THR A 218 17.26 7.07 -16.64
C THR A 218 18.56 7.34 -17.39
N GLU A 219 18.80 6.70 -18.54
CA GLU A 219 19.94 7.00 -19.40
C GLU A 219 19.93 8.47 -19.83
N LEU A 220 18.82 8.96 -20.39
CA LEU A 220 18.68 10.34 -20.86
C LEU A 220 18.87 11.39 -19.76
N PHE A 221 18.36 11.15 -18.54
CA PHE A 221 18.54 12.06 -17.41
C PHE A 221 19.94 12.02 -16.81
N ASN A 222 20.63 10.87 -16.90
CA ASN A 222 21.96 10.68 -16.32
C ASN A 222 23.11 10.93 -17.32
N VAL A 223 22.81 11.22 -18.59
CA VAL A 223 23.83 11.72 -19.53
C VAL A 223 24.33 13.08 -19.01
N ARG A 224 25.51 13.06 -18.39
CA ARG A 224 26.38 14.22 -18.17
C ARG A 224 27.53 14.17 -19.15
#